data_AF-A0A0G1JA62-F1
#
_entry.id   AF-A0A0G1JA62-F1
#
_cell.length_a   1.000
_cell.length_b   1.000
_cell.length_c   1.000
_cell.angle_alpha   90.00
_cell.angle_beta   90.00
_cell.angle_gamma   90.00
#
_symmetry.space_group_name_H-M   'P 1'
#
loop_
_entity.id
_entity.type
_entity.pdbx_description
1 polymer ?
#
loop_
_entity_poly.entity_id
_entity_poly.type
_entity_poly.pdbx_seq_one_letter_code
_entity_poly.pdbx_strand_id
1 'polypeptide(L)'
;MEIPPSVDPVLTPPTRSNVLPVVNKKFRLLVGLILGLLVLVCVAALTAAIYILPIDDKFVGVVTKIVPYPIAVVNMQPISFKDFYKERQALENFYLANETAAEEQMSEAELDTSIIETMIDREVIRQLANRYAISLDQTKLDEVYTEAYTSSGFEEAFLSEVERLFGWEKEEFMSHVVKPVVLASQVEEAINADEDLQAAARTKIDAALARLKNNEDFATVAIEVSEDVSAADGGDLGYLPLTQLPPEWLDFLSNNELNTPTEVIDLGNVYSIASASDQVEGDDGTQFNVKTIIVYKVGMSEVIENFTAASKIWNFLKI
;
A
#
# COMPACT_ATOMS: atom_id res chain seq x y z
N MET A 1 110.72 15.20 26.48
CA MET A 1 110.06 13.98 26.95
C MET A 1 108.71 13.95 26.25
N GLU A 2 108.66 13.28 25.09
CA GLU A 2 107.49 13.21 24.22
C GLU A 2 106.47 12.25 24.83
N ILE A 3 105.23 12.69 24.98
CA ILE A 3 104.10 11.89 25.43
C ILE A 3 103.30 11.52 24.16
N PRO A 4 103.03 10.24 23.87
CA PRO A 4 102.31 9.86 22.67
C PRO A 4 100.82 10.29 22.78
N PRO A 5 100.15 10.61 21.66
CA PRO A 5 98.75 11.00 21.69
C PRO A 5 97.85 9.80 22.02
N SER A 6 96.90 9.99 22.93
CA SER A 6 95.88 9.00 23.28
C SER A 6 94.89 8.83 22.12
N VAL A 7 94.69 7.60 21.68
CA VAL A 7 93.65 7.26 20.72
C VAL A 7 92.38 6.95 21.51
N ASP A 8 91.41 7.86 21.48
CA ASP A 8 90.09 7.61 22.04
C ASP A 8 89.32 6.59 21.18
N PRO A 9 88.65 5.59 21.78
CA PRO A 9 87.86 4.63 21.01
C PRO A 9 86.60 5.30 20.46
N VAL A 10 86.42 5.24 19.14
CA VAL A 10 85.21 5.67 18.45
C VAL A 10 84.05 4.76 18.88
N LEU A 11 83.17 5.29 19.73
CA LEU A 11 81.89 4.64 20.06
C LEU A 11 80.97 4.75 18.83
N THR A 12 80.80 3.66 18.09
CA THR A 12 79.75 3.59 17.06
C THR A 12 78.38 3.53 17.73
N PRO A 13 77.39 4.33 17.29
CA PRO A 13 76.05 4.30 17.87
C PRO A 13 75.40 2.92 17.64
N PRO A 14 74.58 2.41 18.57
CA PRO A 14 73.91 1.14 18.38
C PRO A 14 72.97 1.22 17.17
N THR A 15 73.20 0.37 16.18
CA THR A 15 72.32 0.22 15.02
C THR A 15 70.98 -0.34 15.52
N ARG A 16 69.94 0.50 15.59
CA ARG A 16 68.57 0.01 15.77
C ARG A 16 68.17 -0.80 14.55
N SER A 17 68.24 -2.12 14.67
CA SER A 17 67.64 -3.07 13.75
C SER A 17 66.11 -2.90 13.79
N ASN A 18 65.57 -1.99 12.97
CA ASN A 18 64.14 -1.95 12.64
C ASN A 18 63.83 -3.08 11.65
N VAL A 19 63.95 -4.33 12.10
CA VAL A 19 63.32 -5.46 11.40
C VAL A 19 61.90 -5.53 11.94
N LEU A 20 60.96 -4.91 11.22
CA LEU A 20 59.54 -5.14 11.48
C LEU A 20 59.29 -6.65 11.33
N PRO A 21 58.65 -7.31 12.31
CA PRO A 21 58.40 -8.74 12.23
C PRO A 21 57.52 -9.02 11.00
N VAL A 22 58.04 -9.83 10.07
CA VAL A 22 57.29 -10.27 8.89
C VAL A 22 56.19 -11.23 9.37
N VAL A 23 55.01 -10.68 9.68
CA VAL A 23 53.87 -11.45 10.17
C VAL A 23 53.45 -12.46 9.09
N ASN A 24 53.46 -13.75 9.42
CA ASN A 24 53.16 -14.85 8.51
C ASN A 24 51.78 -14.68 7.85
N LYS A 25 51.70 -14.78 6.51
CA LYS A 25 50.45 -14.67 5.74
C LYS A 25 49.34 -15.60 6.25
N LYS A 26 49.71 -16.80 6.73
CA LYS A 26 48.77 -17.77 7.35
C LYS A 26 48.22 -17.29 8.70
N PHE A 27 49.03 -16.58 9.49
CA PHE A 27 48.61 -16.00 10.77
C PHE A 27 47.67 -14.81 10.56
N ARG A 28 47.94 -13.93 9.58
CA ARG A 28 47.01 -12.84 9.21
C ARG A 28 45.67 -13.38 8.71
N LEU A 29 45.68 -14.48 7.97
CA LEU A 29 44.47 -15.15 7.48
C LEU A 29 43.68 -15.81 8.63
N LEU A 30 44.36 -16.45 9.58
CA LEU A 30 43.74 -17.02 10.78
C LEU A 30 43.10 -15.92 11.67
N VAL A 31 43.83 -14.83 11.93
CA VAL A 31 43.31 -13.69 12.70
C VAL A 31 42.13 -13.04 11.98
N GLY A 32 42.18 -12.90 10.65
CA GLY A 32 41.07 -12.41 9.85
C GLY A 32 39.82 -13.31 9.92
N LEU A 33 39.99 -14.63 9.89
CA LEU A 33 38.89 -15.59 10.06
C LEU A 33 38.28 -15.52 11.47
N ILE A 34 39.11 -15.41 12.50
CA ILE A 34 38.64 -15.28 13.90
C ILE A 34 37.88 -13.96 14.09
N LEU A 35 38.39 -12.84 13.56
CA LEU A 35 37.71 -11.55 13.62
C LEU A 35 36.40 -11.57 12.82
N GLY A 36 36.38 -12.20 11.64
CA GLY A 36 35.16 -12.37 10.84
C GLY A 36 34.11 -13.21 11.57
N LEU A 37 34.53 -14.31 12.22
CA LEU A 37 33.65 -15.14 13.04
C LEU A 37 33.13 -14.37 14.26
N LEU A 38 33.97 -13.58 14.92
CA LEU A 38 33.58 -12.76 16.07
C LEU A 38 32.55 -11.71 15.69
N VAL A 39 32.76 -11.02 14.56
CA VAL A 39 31.76 -10.09 14.00
C VAL A 39 30.45 -10.82 13.70
N LEU A 40 30.51 -12.01 13.09
CA LEU A 40 29.31 -12.80 12.81
C LEU A 40 28.56 -13.22 14.08
N VAL A 41 29.28 -13.64 15.12
CA VAL A 41 28.69 -13.98 16.44
C VAL A 41 28.10 -12.73 17.10
N CYS A 42 28.78 -11.60 17.03
CA CYS A 42 28.24 -10.33 17.55
C CYS A 42 26.99 -9.90 16.79
N VAL A 43 26.96 -10.02 15.46
CA VAL A 43 25.78 -9.75 14.64
C VAL A 43 24.66 -10.73 14.99
N ALA A 44 24.95 -12.02 15.15
CA ALA A 44 23.95 -13.02 15.54
C ALA A 44 23.38 -12.75 16.93
N ALA A 45 24.22 -12.39 17.90
CA ALA A 45 23.80 -12.03 19.26
C ALA A 45 22.99 -10.72 19.27
N LEU A 46 23.38 -9.73 18.47
CA LEU A 46 22.65 -8.46 18.33
C LEU A 46 21.29 -8.68 17.67
N THR A 47 21.24 -9.45 16.58
CA THR A 47 19.98 -9.90 15.96
C THR A 47 19.10 -10.63 16.97
N ALA A 48 19.64 -11.59 17.73
CA ALA A 48 18.89 -12.30 18.75
C ALA A 48 18.34 -11.35 19.83
N ALA A 49 19.14 -10.37 20.27
CA ALA A 49 18.69 -9.38 21.26
C ALA A 49 17.50 -8.55 20.76
N ILE A 50 17.52 -8.13 19.48
CA ILE A 50 16.41 -7.35 18.88
C ILE A 50 15.08 -8.11 18.93
N TYR A 51 15.09 -9.43 18.69
CA TYR A 51 13.85 -10.23 18.65
C TYR A 51 13.48 -10.88 19.99
N ILE A 52 14.33 -10.79 21.01
CA ILE A 52 14.04 -11.29 22.37
C ILE A 52 13.51 -10.19 23.28
N LEU A 53 14.05 -8.97 23.17
CA LEU A 53 13.69 -7.83 24.01
C LEU A 53 12.34 -7.22 23.60
N PRO A 54 11.63 -6.53 24.52
CA PRO A 54 10.41 -5.79 24.19
C PRO A 54 10.65 -4.72 23.12
N ILE A 55 9.61 -4.42 22.34
CA ILE A 55 9.70 -3.44 21.24
C ILE A 55 10.01 -2.02 21.74
N ASP A 56 9.64 -1.68 22.98
CA ASP A 56 9.93 -0.37 23.59
C ASP A 56 11.29 -0.31 24.30
N ASP A 57 12.08 -1.37 24.24
CA ASP A 57 13.41 -1.35 24.84
C ASP A 57 14.31 -0.31 24.14
N LYS A 58 14.96 0.54 24.95
CA LYS A 58 15.81 1.63 24.46
C LYS A 58 16.93 1.14 23.56
N PHE A 59 17.49 -0.05 23.83
CA PHE A 59 18.52 -0.64 22.99
C PHE A 59 17.96 -1.00 21.61
N VAL A 60 16.78 -1.64 21.57
CA VAL A 60 16.10 -2.02 20.33
C VAL A 60 15.85 -0.78 19.47
N GLY A 61 15.27 0.27 20.05
CA GLY A 61 15.00 1.52 19.33
C GLY A 61 16.25 2.26 18.83
N VAL A 62 17.39 2.17 19.52
CA VAL A 62 18.66 2.80 19.06
C VAL A 62 19.27 2.01 17.91
N VAL A 63 19.33 0.68 18.03
CA VAL A 63 20.00 -0.19 17.06
C VAL A 63 19.25 -0.25 15.74
N THR A 64 17.91 -0.35 15.78
CA THR A 64 17.05 -0.46 14.59
C THR A 64 16.99 0.82 13.75
N LYS A 65 17.35 1.97 14.32
CA LYS A 65 17.54 3.22 13.57
C LYS A 65 18.76 3.20 12.65
N ILE A 66 19.78 2.41 13.02
CA ILE A 66 21.05 2.33 12.29
C ILE A 66 21.04 1.13 11.36
N VAL A 67 20.59 -0.02 11.86
CA VAL A 67 20.56 -1.29 11.12
C VAL A 67 19.10 -1.60 10.75
N PRO A 68 18.78 -1.78 9.46
CA PRO A 68 17.41 -1.95 8.98
C PRO A 68 16.89 -3.37 9.27
N TYR A 69 16.70 -3.69 10.54
CA TYR A 69 16.10 -4.94 10.96
C TYR A 69 14.63 -5.01 10.52
N PRO A 70 14.17 -6.13 9.95
CA PRO A 70 12.77 -6.30 9.59
C PRO A 70 11.92 -6.58 10.83
N ILE A 71 10.78 -5.90 10.92
CA ILE A 71 9.69 -6.22 11.83
C ILE A 71 8.65 -7.15 11.16
N ALA A 72 8.55 -7.10 9.83
CA ALA A 72 7.85 -8.10 9.03
C ALA A 72 8.54 -8.28 7.68
N VAL A 73 8.23 -9.37 6.98
CA VAL A 73 8.72 -9.65 5.63
C VAL A 73 7.60 -10.24 4.79
N VAL A 74 7.36 -9.68 3.60
CA VAL A 74 6.38 -10.18 2.62
C VAL A 74 7.11 -10.57 1.34
N ASN A 75 7.11 -11.85 0.97
CA ASN A 75 7.79 -12.36 -0.22
C ASN A 75 9.25 -11.89 -0.36
N MET A 76 9.99 -11.94 0.77
CA MET A 76 11.39 -11.47 0.90
C MET A 76 11.60 -9.96 0.89
N GLN A 77 10.55 -9.14 0.77
CA GLN A 77 10.64 -7.69 0.96
C GLN A 77 10.50 -7.35 2.44
N PRO A 78 11.54 -6.78 3.08
CA PRO A 78 11.49 -6.44 4.50
C PRO A 78 10.71 -5.14 4.74
N ILE A 79 9.86 -5.19 5.75
CA ILE A 79 9.26 -4.01 6.40
C ILE A 79 10.10 -3.72 7.64
N SER A 80 10.68 -2.53 7.74
CA SER A 80 11.69 -2.24 8.75
C SER A 80 11.12 -1.74 10.08
N PHE A 81 11.78 -2.06 11.19
CA PHE A 81 11.48 -1.46 12.50
C PHE A 81 11.54 0.07 12.47
N LYS A 82 12.45 0.64 11.67
CA LYS A 82 12.58 2.09 11.52
C LYS A 82 11.29 2.72 11.00
N ASP A 83 10.67 2.12 9.98
CA ASP A 83 9.44 2.64 9.39
C ASP A 83 8.26 2.43 10.35
N PHE A 84 8.23 1.28 11.04
CA PHE A 84 7.25 1.02 12.09
C PHE A 84 7.26 2.08 13.20
N TYR A 85 8.44 2.40 13.75
CA TYR A 85 8.54 3.41 14.80
C TYR A 85 8.16 4.82 14.31
N LYS A 86 8.34 5.12 13.03
CA LYS A 86 7.89 6.40 12.44
C LYS A 86 6.36 6.47 12.39
N GLU A 87 5.70 5.41 11.95
CA GLU A 87 4.24 5.33 11.93
C GLU A 87 3.66 5.37 13.34
N ARG A 88 4.27 4.64 14.28
CA ARG A 88 3.86 4.65 15.69
C ARG A 88 3.98 6.03 16.31
N GLN A 89 5.12 6.69 16.11
CA GLN A 89 5.33 8.06 16.60
C GLN A 89 4.28 9.04 16.03
N ALA A 90 3.91 8.90 14.76
CA ALA A 90 2.92 9.77 14.14
C ALA A 90 1.52 9.59 14.74
N LEU A 91 1.12 8.35 15.02
CA LEU A 91 -0.16 8.06 15.66
C LEU A 91 -0.16 8.45 17.15
N GLU A 92 0.93 8.23 17.87
CA GLU A 92 1.11 8.74 19.23
C GLU A 92 0.97 10.28 19.27
N ASN A 93 1.63 11.00 18.35
CA ASN A 93 1.49 12.45 18.22
C ASN A 93 0.04 12.85 17.95
N PHE A 94 -0.67 12.11 17.09
CA PHE A 94 -2.07 12.39 16.76
C PHE A 94 -2.96 12.27 18.00
N TYR A 95 -2.83 11.20 18.78
CA TYR A 95 -3.56 11.02 20.03
C TYR A 95 -3.23 12.12 21.04
N LEU A 96 -1.96 12.54 21.15
CA LEU A 96 -1.56 13.62 22.05
C LEU A 96 -2.09 15.00 21.61
N ALA A 97 -2.21 15.23 20.30
CA ALA A 97 -2.59 16.50 19.70
C ALA A 97 -4.11 16.68 19.53
N ASN A 98 -4.89 15.62 19.73
CA ASN A 98 -6.35 15.57 19.55
C ASN A 98 -7.05 15.00 20.78
N GLU A 99 -7.66 15.87 21.59
CA GLU A 99 -8.30 15.51 22.88
C GLU A 99 -9.40 14.45 22.72
N THR A 100 -10.22 14.52 21.67
CA THR A 100 -11.29 13.54 21.41
C THR A 100 -10.71 12.18 21.02
N ALA A 101 -9.65 12.16 20.20
CA ALA A 101 -9.00 10.92 19.83
C ALA A 101 -8.30 10.26 21.04
N ALA A 102 -7.77 11.05 21.98
CA ALA A 102 -7.12 10.54 23.19
C ALA A 102 -8.08 9.73 24.08
N GLU A 103 -9.36 10.10 24.11
CA GLU A 103 -10.38 9.38 24.90
C GLU A 103 -10.71 7.99 24.31
N GLU A 104 -10.56 7.82 23.00
CA GLU A 104 -10.82 6.57 22.26
C GLU A 104 -9.51 5.86 21.86
N GLN A 105 -8.39 6.20 22.51
CA GLN A 105 -7.10 5.62 22.20
C GLN A 105 -7.11 4.10 22.45
N MET A 106 -6.75 3.33 21.42
CA MET A 106 -6.54 1.89 21.52
C MET A 106 -5.32 1.58 22.40
N SER A 107 -5.26 0.37 22.97
CA SER A 107 -4.08 -0.03 23.74
C SER A 107 -2.82 -0.04 22.87
N GLU A 108 -1.64 0.14 23.48
CA GLU A 108 -0.36 0.13 22.75
C GLU A 108 -0.18 -1.13 21.90
N ALA A 109 -0.59 -2.29 22.42
CA ALA A 109 -0.53 -3.57 21.71
C ALA A 109 -1.46 -3.62 20.49
N GLU A 110 -2.68 -3.07 20.60
CA GLU A 110 -3.63 -2.98 19.49
C GLU A 110 -3.14 -1.99 18.43
N LEU A 111 -2.55 -0.87 18.85
CA LEU A 111 -1.93 0.11 17.97
C LEU A 111 -0.78 -0.50 17.17
N ASP A 112 0.15 -1.16 17.85
CA ASP A 112 1.28 -1.83 17.22
C ASP A 112 0.82 -2.89 16.21
N THR A 113 -0.24 -3.64 16.54
CA THR A 113 -0.85 -4.63 15.64
C THR A 113 -1.45 -3.97 14.40
N SER A 114 -2.25 -2.93 14.59
CA SER A 114 -2.89 -2.19 13.49
C SER A 114 -1.85 -1.55 12.54
N ILE A 115 -0.76 -1.00 13.09
CA ILE A 115 0.33 -0.44 12.30
C ILE A 115 0.97 -1.52 11.45
N ILE A 116 1.37 -2.66 12.05
CA ILE A 116 2.07 -3.69 11.28
C ILE A 116 1.19 -4.32 10.21
N GLU A 117 -0.11 -4.52 10.48
CA GLU A 117 -1.09 -4.99 9.50
C GLU A 117 -1.21 -4.01 8.34
N THR A 118 -1.38 -2.72 8.63
CA THR A 118 -1.44 -1.67 7.61
C THR A 118 -0.16 -1.63 6.76
N MET A 119 1.01 -1.78 7.37
CA MET A 119 2.28 -1.82 6.65
C MET A 119 2.41 -3.06 5.74
N ILE A 120 1.91 -4.22 6.19
CA ILE A 120 1.85 -5.45 5.39
C ILE A 120 0.89 -5.26 4.21
N ASP A 121 -0.27 -4.67 4.41
CA ASP A 121 -1.24 -4.42 3.34
C ASP A 121 -0.68 -3.46 2.28
N ARG A 122 -0.01 -2.38 2.72
CA ARG A 122 0.70 -1.45 1.81
C ARG A 122 1.79 -2.17 1.01
N GLU A 123 2.51 -3.10 1.63
CA GLU A 123 3.50 -3.93 0.97
C GLU A 123 2.86 -4.86 -0.08
N VAL A 124 1.75 -5.51 0.26
CA VAL A 124 0.98 -6.36 -0.65
C VAL A 124 0.50 -5.56 -1.86
N ILE A 125 -0.11 -4.38 -1.65
CA ILE A 125 -0.55 -3.48 -2.72
C ILE A 125 0.64 -3.09 -3.61
N ARG A 126 1.81 -2.78 -3.03
CA ARG A 126 3.00 -2.46 -3.81
C ARG A 126 3.46 -3.63 -4.67
N GLN A 127 3.38 -4.86 -4.17
CA GLN A 127 3.73 -6.05 -4.95
C GLN A 127 2.70 -6.34 -6.05
N LEU A 128 1.41 -6.09 -5.80
CA LEU A 128 0.37 -6.13 -6.82
C LEU A 128 0.64 -5.07 -7.90
N ALA A 129 0.98 -3.84 -7.52
CA ALA A 129 1.35 -2.79 -8.47
C ALA A 129 2.52 -3.21 -9.36
N ASN A 130 3.56 -3.83 -8.78
CA ASN A 130 4.67 -4.39 -9.55
C ASN A 130 4.23 -5.51 -10.51
N ARG A 131 3.29 -6.38 -10.09
CA ARG A 131 2.73 -7.46 -10.92
C ARG A 131 1.97 -6.91 -12.13
N TYR A 132 1.21 -5.84 -11.94
CA TYR A 132 0.50 -5.13 -13.01
C TYR A 132 1.40 -4.13 -13.77
N ALA A 133 2.72 -4.08 -13.46
CA ALA A 133 3.68 -3.15 -14.05
C ALA A 133 3.27 -1.67 -13.93
N ILE A 134 2.60 -1.32 -12.83
CA ILE A 134 2.10 0.03 -12.58
C ILE A 134 3.26 0.94 -12.14
N SER A 135 3.38 2.08 -12.83
CA SER A 135 4.18 3.20 -12.37
C SER A 135 3.27 4.28 -11.80
N LEU A 136 3.71 4.91 -10.72
CA LEU A 136 2.97 5.93 -10.02
C LEU A 136 2.74 7.15 -10.92
N ASP A 137 1.47 7.46 -11.18
CA ASP A 137 1.06 8.59 -12.02
C ASP A 137 1.26 9.90 -11.26
N GLN A 138 2.10 10.78 -11.81
CA GLN A 138 2.40 12.07 -11.18
C GLN A 138 1.21 13.03 -11.23
N THR A 139 0.38 12.97 -12.27
CA THR A 139 -0.81 13.81 -12.36
C THR A 139 -1.81 13.43 -11.27
N LYS A 140 -2.07 12.13 -11.06
CA LYS A 140 -2.94 11.67 -9.97
C LYS A 140 -2.38 12.00 -8.59
N LEU A 141 -1.06 11.94 -8.41
CA LEU A 141 -0.42 12.38 -7.17
C LEU A 141 -0.68 13.86 -6.88
N ASP A 142 -0.50 14.71 -7.89
CA ASP A 142 -0.72 16.15 -7.75
C ASP A 142 -2.19 16.46 -7.50
N GLU A 143 -3.11 15.74 -8.15
CA GLU A 143 -4.55 15.85 -7.93
C GLU A 143 -4.95 15.48 -6.51
N VAL A 144 -4.59 14.27 -6.04
CA VAL A 144 -4.91 13.82 -4.68
C VAL A 144 -4.25 14.71 -3.63
N TYR A 145 -3.02 15.15 -3.87
CA TYR A 145 -2.36 16.10 -2.96
C TYR A 145 -3.10 17.45 -2.91
N THR A 146 -3.51 17.99 -4.06
CA THR A 146 -4.25 19.25 -4.14
C THR A 146 -5.61 19.15 -3.46
N GLU A 147 -6.30 18.02 -3.63
CA GLU A 147 -7.59 17.76 -3.00
C GLU A 147 -7.46 17.74 -1.46
N ALA A 148 -6.38 17.16 -0.93
CA ALA A 148 -6.15 17.04 0.52
C ALA A 148 -6.21 18.38 1.28
N TYR A 149 -5.83 19.49 0.64
CA TYR A 149 -5.89 20.84 1.22
C TYR A 149 -6.91 21.78 0.57
N THR A 150 -7.70 21.30 -0.38
CA THR A 150 -8.77 22.12 -0.98
C THR A 150 -9.77 22.57 0.08
N SER A 151 -10.06 21.71 1.06
CA SER A 151 -10.92 22.01 2.21
C SER A 151 -10.32 23.03 3.19
N SER A 152 -8.99 23.09 3.34
CA SER A 152 -8.32 24.08 4.20
C SER A 152 -8.14 25.44 3.51
N GLY A 153 -8.25 25.46 2.18
CA GLY A 153 -8.09 26.65 1.33
C GLY A 153 -6.64 27.00 0.97
N PHE A 154 -5.65 26.58 1.77
CA PHE A 154 -4.23 26.86 1.53
C PHE A 154 -3.31 25.72 1.98
N GLU A 155 -2.31 25.39 1.15
CA GLU A 155 -1.33 24.32 1.37
C GLU A 155 -0.53 24.50 2.68
N GLU A 156 -0.07 25.71 2.99
CA GLU A 156 0.75 26.00 4.17
C GLU A 156 0.01 25.74 5.48
N ALA A 157 -1.26 26.15 5.55
CA ALA A 157 -2.11 25.90 6.72
C ALA A 157 -2.38 24.41 6.92
N PHE A 158 -2.57 23.68 5.82
CA PHE A 158 -2.72 22.23 5.84
C PHE A 158 -1.46 21.53 6.34
N LEU A 159 -0.29 21.86 5.78
CA LEU A 159 0.99 21.26 6.18
C LEU A 159 1.32 21.58 7.65
N SER A 160 1.01 22.79 8.12
CA SER A 160 1.16 23.16 9.53
C SER A 160 0.32 22.27 10.45
N GLU A 161 -0.89 21.92 10.02
CA GLU A 161 -1.77 21.02 10.77
C GLU A 161 -1.30 19.56 10.71
N VAL A 162 -0.80 19.10 9.56
CA VAL A 162 -0.18 17.77 9.42
C VAL A 162 1.04 17.65 10.32
N GLU A 163 1.91 18.66 10.36
CA GLU A 163 3.06 18.70 11.25
C GLU A 163 2.62 18.72 12.72
N ARG A 164 1.61 19.52 13.07
CA ARG A 164 1.08 19.59 14.44
C ARG A 164 0.48 18.27 14.92
N LEU A 165 -0.28 17.59 14.06
CA LEU A 165 -1.01 16.37 14.40
C LEU A 165 -0.10 15.13 14.35
N PHE A 166 0.68 14.97 13.29
CA PHE A 166 1.42 13.73 13.02
C PHE A 166 2.93 13.91 13.22
N GLY A 167 3.44 15.14 13.22
CA GLY A 167 4.89 15.41 13.21
C GLY A 167 5.54 15.18 11.85
N TRP A 168 4.74 15.13 10.78
CA TRP A 168 5.21 14.88 9.41
C TRP A 168 5.39 16.16 8.61
N GLU A 169 6.50 16.23 7.88
CA GLU A 169 6.70 17.22 6.82
C GLU A 169 6.01 16.77 5.53
N LYS A 170 5.99 17.65 4.51
CA LYS A 170 5.35 17.38 3.21
C LYS A 170 5.82 16.06 2.60
N GLU A 171 7.11 15.78 2.61
CA GLU A 171 7.70 14.57 2.05
C GLU A 171 7.18 13.30 2.75
N GLU A 172 7.01 13.36 4.07
CA GLU A 172 6.48 12.26 4.86
C GLU A 172 4.99 12.08 4.59
N PHE A 173 4.20 13.16 4.58
CA PHE A 173 2.79 13.11 4.21
C PHE A 173 2.58 12.51 2.82
N MET A 174 3.36 12.95 1.84
CA MET A 174 3.33 12.40 0.48
C MET A 174 3.66 10.91 0.50
N SER A 175 4.67 10.48 1.26
CA SER A 175 5.11 9.08 1.30
C SER A 175 4.16 8.15 2.04
N HIS A 176 3.57 8.60 3.14
CA HIS A 176 2.78 7.77 4.06
C HIS A 176 1.28 7.81 3.77
N VAL A 177 0.79 8.83 3.06
CA VAL A 177 -0.63 9.01 2.76
C VAL A 177 -0.89 9.05 1.25
N VAL A 178 -0.37 10.06 0.55
CA VAL A 178 -0.75 10.32 -0.85
C VAL A 178 -0.31 9.20 -1.79
N LYS A 179 0.96 8.80 -1.73
CA LYS A 179 1.49 7.75 -2.64
C LYS A 179 0.79 6.40 -2.45
N PRO A 180 0.58 5.88 -1.22
CA PRO A 180 -0.19 4.65 -1.03
C PRO A 180 -1.62 4.72 -1.56
N VAL A 181 -2.32 5.84 -1.35
CA VAL A 181 -3.70 6.03 -1.84
C VAL A 181 -3.74 6.00 -3.36
N VAL A 182 -2.87 6.77 -4.03
CA VAL A 182 -2.80 6.78 -5.50
C VAL A 182 -2.41 5.41 -6.04
N LEU A 183 -1.43 4.74 -5.41
CA LEU A 183 -1.01 3.42 -5.84
C LEU A 183 -2.15 2.39 -5.72
N ALA A 184 -2.90 2.41 -4.61
CA ALA A 184 -4.05 1.53 -4.41
C ALA A 184 -5.14 1.79 -5.46
N SER A 185 -5.47 3.06 -5.72
CA SER A 185 -6.43 3.43 -6.78
C SER A 185 -5.98 2.95 -8.16
N GLN A 186 -4.72 3.11 -8.52
CA GLN A 186 -4.19 2.61 -9.81
C GLN A 186 -4.22 1.08 -9.89
N VAL A 187 -3.94 0.38 -8.77
CA VAL A 187 -4.05 -1.09 -8.71
C VAL A 187 -5.50 -1.53 -8.90
N GLU A 188 -6.46 -0.85 -8.28
CA GLU A 188 -7.88 -1.14 -8.44
C GLU A 188 -8.35 -0.94 -9.89
N GLU A 189 -7.95 0.16 -10.53
CA GLU A 189 -8.22 0.38 -11.96
C GLU A 189 -7.64 -0.72 -12.84
N ALA A 190 -6.40 -1.16 -12.56
CA ALA A 190 -5.76 -2.24 -13.31
C ALA A 190 -6.48 -3.60 -13.10
N ILE A 191 -6.92 -3.89 -11.88
CA ILE A 191 -7.73 -5.08 -11.56
C ILE A 191 -9.06 -5.06 -12.32
N ASN A 192 -9.72 -3.90 -12.37
CA ASN A 192 -11.00 -3.74 -13.08
C ASN A 192 -10.84 -3.87 -14.60
N ALA A 193 -9.67 -3.54 -15.13
CA ALA A 193 -9.33 -3.63 -16.56
C ALA A 193 -8.74 -4.99 -16.98
N ASP A 194 -8.41 -5.89 -16.04
CA ASP A 194 -7.84 -7.21 -16.34
C ASP A 194 -8.93 -8.15 -16.90
N GLU A 195 -8.99 -8.27 -18.23
CA GLU A 195 -10.00 -9.07 -18.92
C GLU A 195 -9.98 -10.55 -18.53
N ASP A 196 -8.80 -11.12 -18.25
CA ASP A 196 -8.65 -12.53 -17.87
C ASP A 196 -9.23 -12.76 -16.46
N LEU A 197 -8.92 -11.85 -15.53
CA LEU A 197 -9.48 -11.87 -14.19
C LEU A 197 -11.01 -11.68 -14.20
N GLN A 198 -11.50 -10.78 -15.06
CA GLN A 198 -12.93 -10.45 -15.15
C GLN A 198 -13.73 -11.32 -16.11
N ALA A 199 -13.11 -12.34 -16.72
CA ALA A 199 -13.73 -13.18 -17.75
C ALA A 199 -15.01 -13.88 -17.28
N ALA A 200 -15.09 -14.31 -16.02
CA ALA A 200 -16.26 -14.96 -15.46
C ALA A 200 -17.46 -14.00 -15.35
N ALA A 201 -17.22 -12.81 -14.78
CA ALA A 201 -18.22 -11.74 -14.69
C ALA A 201 -18.69 -11.32 -16.09
N ARG A 202 -17.74 -11.16 -17.03
CA ARG A 202 -18.04 -10.81 -18.42
C ARG A 202 -18.88 -11.86 -19.13
N THR A 203 -18.53 -13.13 -18.99
CA THR A 203 -19.29 -14.25 -19.58
C THR A 203 -20.71 -14.29 -19.04
N LYS A 204 -20.88 -14.03 -17.73
CA LYS A 204 -22.20 -14.03 -17.07
C LYS A 204 -23.10 -12.92 -17.62
N ILE A 205 -22.61 -11.68 -17.71
CA ILE A 205 -23.41 -10.56 -18.23
C ILE A 205 -23.66 -10.66 -19.74
N ASP A 206 -22.70 -11.16 -20.53
CA ASP A 206 -22.88 -11.38 -21.97
C ASP A 206 -23.99 -12.43 -22.23
N ALA A 207 -24.07 -13.47 -21.39
CA ALA A 207 -25.14 -14.45 -21.46
C ALA A 207 -26.52 -13.85 -21.13
N ALA A 208 -26.61 -12.92 -20.17
CA ALA A 208 -27.83 -12.16 -19.92
C ALA A 208 -28.23 -11.31 -21.13
N LEU A 209 -27.27 -10.58 -21.72
CA LEU A 209 -27.55 -9.77 -22.92
C LEU A 209 -28.07 -10.63 -24.08
N ALA A 210 -27.48 -11.81 -24.28
CA ALA A 210 -27.93 -12.74 -25.32
C ALA A 210 -29.39 -13.21 -25.10
N ARG A 211 -29.80 -13.44 -23.85
CA ARG A 211 -31.19 -13.76 -23.48
C ARG A 211 -32.13 -12.61 -23.82
N LEU A 212 -31.77 -11.39 -23.43
CA LEU A 212 -32.55 -10.18 -23.73
C LEU A 212 -32.69 -9.94 -25.24
N LYS A 213 -31.61 -10.11 -26.01
CA LYS A 213 -31.63 -10.01 -27.48
C LYS A 213 -32.49 -11.08 -28.16
N ASN A 214 -32.75 -12.20 -27.47
CA ASN A 214 -33.69 -13.23 -27.91
C ASN A 214 -35.14 -12.95 -27.45
N ASN A 215 -35.44 -11.74 -26.96
CA ASN A 215 -36.74 -11.29 -26.48
C ASN A 215 -37.22 -12.00 -25.20
N GLU A 216 -36.30 -12.49 -24.38
CA GLU A 216 -36.66 -12.90 -23.01
C GLU A 216 -37.00 -11.67 -22.16
N ASP A 217 -37.96 -11.81 -21.24
CA ASP A 217 -38.40 -10.73 -20.38
C ASP A 217 -37.28 -10.22 -19.46
N PHE A 218 -37.09 -8.90 -19.42
CA PHE A 218 -35.98 -8.27 -18.69
C PHE A 218 -36.02 -8.59 -17.19
N ALA A 219 -37.20 -8.52 -16.57
CA ALA A 219 -37.34 -8.76 -15.14
C ALA A 219 -36.98 -10.21 -14.78
N THR A 220 -37.36 -11.16 -15.65
CA THR A 220 -36.99 -12.57 -15.51
C THR A 220 -35.47 -12.77 -15.54
N VAL A 221 -34.78 -12.18 -16.52
CA VAL A 221 -33.30 -12.28 -16.60
C VAL A 221 -32.63 -11.58 -15.42
N ALA A 222 -33.15 -10.42 -15.00
CA ALA A 222 -32.62 -9.67 -13.86
C ALA A 222 -32.72 -10.45 -12.55
N ILE A 223 -33.87 -11.08 -12.25
CA ILE A 223 -34.05 -11.92 -11.05
C ILE A 223 -33.03 -13.06 -11.00
N GLU A 224 -32.68 -13.64 -12.15
CA GLU A 224 -31.79 -14.80 -12.20
C GLU A 224 -30.30 -14.43 -12.23
N VAL A 225 -29.94 -13.33 -12.88
CA VAL A 225 -28.54 -13.00 -13.18
C VAL A 225 -28.01 -11.83 -12.36
N SER A 226 -28.85 -10.83 -12.09
CA SER A 226 -28.40 -9.61 -11.42
C SER A 226 -27.99 -9.90 -9.99
N GLU A 227 -26.92 -9.24 -9.55
CA GLU A 227 -26.31 -9.47 -8.24
C GLU A 227 -26.57 -8.32 -7.26
N ASP A 228 -27.13 -7.22 -7.73
CA ASP A 228 -27.49 -6.08 -6.90
C ASP A 228 -28.86 -6.26 -6.23
N VAL A 229 -29.19 -5.36 -5.32
CA VAL A 229 -30.40 -5.44 -4.50
C VAL A 229 -31.70 -5.33 -5.31
N SER A 230 -31.68 -4.72 -6.50
CA SER A 230 -32.86 -4.59 -7.35
C SER A 230 -33.25 -5.89 -8.07
N ALA A 231 -32.38 -6.90 -8.06
CA ALA A 231 -32.61 -8.19 -8.72
C ALA A 231 -33.97 -8.81 -8.32
N ALA A 232 -34.32 -8.75 -7.03
CA ALA A 232 -35.56 -9.31 -6.50
C ALA A 232 -36.83 -8.66 -7.10
N ASP A 233 -36.72 -7.41 -7.54
CA ASP A 233 -37.78 -6.62 -8.15
C ASP A 233 -37.62 -6.55 -9.69
N GLY A 234 -36.90 -7.50 -10.28
CA GLY A 234 -36.70 -7.53 -11.73
C GLY A 234 -35.75 -6.47 -12.27
N GLY A 235 -34.85 -5.97 -11.41
CA GLY A 235 -33.88 -4.93 -11.76
C GLY A 235 -34.47 -3.52 -11.76
N ASP A 236 -35.72 -3.33 -11.32
CA ASP A 236 -36.41 -2.04 -11.38
C ASP A 236 -35.83 -1.05 -10.36
N LEU A 237 -35.32 0.06 -10.86
CA LEU A 237 -34.78 1.17 -10.05
C LEU A 237 -35.82 2.27 -9.82
N GLY A 238 -37.02 2.14 -10.36
CA GLY A 238 -38.05 3.17 -10.33
C GLY A 238 -37.74 4.31 -11.29
N TYR A 239 -38.40 5.44 -11.09
CA TYR A 239 -38.21 6.64 -11.90
C TYR A 239 -37.00 7.43 -11.43
N LEU A 240 -36.03 7.60 -12.31
CA LEU A 240 -34.79 8.34 -12.05
C LEU A 240 -34.68 9.52 -13.02
N PRO A 241 -34.34 10.73 -12.53
CA PRO A 241 -33.98 11.84 -13.40
C PRO A 241 -32.62 11.58 -14.06
N LEU A 242 -32.38 12.22 -15.21
CA LEU A 242 -31.10 12.12 -15.94
C LEU A 242 -29.87 12.39 -15.07
N THR A 243 -29.98 13.28 -14.07
CA THR A 243 -28.88 13.63 -13.16
C THR A 243 -28.46 12.51 -12.20
N GLN A 244 -29.29 11.47 -12.05
CA GLN A 244 -29.02 10.31 -11.20
C GLN A 244 -28.59 9.08 -11.98
N LEU A 245 -28.61 9.13 -13.32
CA LEU A 245 -28.18 8.02 -14.15
C LEU A 245 -26.68 8.10 -14.43
N PRO A 246 -25.97 6.96 -14.46
CA PRO A 246 -24.60 6.88 -14.95
C PRO A 246 -24.45 7.57 -16.31
N PRO A 247 -23.43 8.41 -16.52
CA PRO A 247 -23.19 9.10 -17.80
C PRO A 247 -23.16 8.15 -19.01
N GLU A 248 -22.66 6.93 -18.81
CA GLU A 248 -22.56 5.86 -19.80
C GLU A 248 -23.93 5.38 -20.30
N TRP A 249 -25.00 5.56 -19.51
CA TRP A 249 -26.36 5.19 -19.89
C TRP A 249 -27.09 6.30 -20.63
N LEU A 250 -26.73 7.57 -20.40
CA LEU A 250 -27.55 8.74 -20.77
C LEU A 250 -27.84 8.80 -22.27
N ASP A 251 -26.81 8.67 -23.11
CA ASP A 251 -26.96 8.77 -24.57
C ASP A 251 -27.85 7.66 -25.11
N PHE A 252 -27.67 6.43 -24.61
CA PHE A 252 -28.44 5.28 -25.07
C PHE A 252 -29.91 5.39 -24.62
N LEU A 253 -30.16 5.60 -23.33
CA LEU A 253 -31.52 5.62 -22.78
C LEU A 253 -32.35 6.81 -23.30
N SER A 254 -31.71 7.92 -23.66
CA SER A 254 -32.41 9.11 -24.18
C SER A 254 -32.79 9.00 -25.66
N ASN A 255 -32.05 8.22 -26.45
CA ASN A 255 -32.15 8.22 -27.91
C ASN A 255 -32.68 6.91 -28.52
N ASN A 256 -32.83 5.85 -27.73
CA ASN A 256 -33.32 4.56 -28.20
C ASN A 256 -34.76 4.29 -27.76
N GLU A 257 -35.41 3.32 -28.40
CA GLU A 257 -36.79 2.93 -28.07
C GLU A 257 -36.89 2.33 -26.66
N LEU A 258 -37.97 2.65 -25.96
CA LEU A 258 -38.28 2.06 -24.65
C LEU A 258 -38.26 0.53 -24.72
N ASN A 259 -37.84 -0.10 -23.63
CA ASN A 259 -37.65 -1.54 -23.47
C ASN A 259 -36.53 -2.14 -24.34
N THR A 260 -35.71 -1.31 -24.99
CA THR A 260 -34.49 -1.77 -25.66
C THR A 260 -33.35 -1.84 -24.64
N PRO A 261 -32.72 -3.01 -24.43
CA PRO A 261 -31.55 -3.12 -23.56
C PRO A 261 -30.32 -2.48 -24.20
N THR A 262 -29.45 -1.89 -23.38
CA THR A 262 -28.12 -1.46 -23.79
C THR A 262 -27.26 -2.66 -24.19
N GLU A 263 -26.12 -2.41 -24.85
CA GLU A 263 -25.01 -3.36 -24.80
C GLU A 263 -24.47 -3.48 -23.35
N VAL A 264 -23.52 -4.39 -23.12
CA VAL A 264 -22.84 -4.46 -21.81
C VAL A 264 -22.01 -3.20 -21.62
N ILE A 265 -22.27 -2.50 -20.51
CA ILE A 265 -21.57 -1.28 -20.09
C ILE A 265 -20.66 -1.62 -18.92
N ASP A 266 -19.41 -1.17 -19.01
CA ASP A 266 -18.43 -1.28 -17.93
C ASP A 266 -18.51 -0.01 -17.07
N LEU A 267 -18.92 -0.15 -15.81
CA LEU A 267 -19.03 0.94 -14.85
C LEU A 267 -17.89 0.90 -13.82
N GLY A 268 -16.73 0.38 -14.20
CA GLY A 268 -15.57 0.24 -13.32
C GLY A 268 -15.60 -1.08 -12.56
N ASN A 269 -16.32 -1.15 -11.45
CA ASN A 269 -16.38 -2.33 -10.57
C ASN A 269 -17.52 -3.31 -10.90
N VAL A 270 -18.38 -2.96 -11.87
CA VAL A 270 -19.48 -3.81 -12.32
C VAL A 270 -19.60 -3.78 -13.84
N TYR A 271 -20.12 -4.87 -14.39
CA TYR A 271 -20.74 -4.84 -15.70
C TYR A 271 -22.25 -4.64 -15.56
N SER A 272 -22.84 -3.85 -16.44
CA SER A 272 -24.26 -3.52 -16.40
C SER A 272 -24.93 -3.61 -17.77
N ILE A 273 -26.20 -4.00 -17.78
CA ILE A 273 -27.13 -3.78 -18.89
C ILE A 273 -28.29 -2.96 -18.33
N ALA A 274 -28.67 -1.88 -19.00
CA ALA A 274 -29.81 -1.05 -18.59
C ALA A 274 -30.90 -1.02 -19.67
N SER A 275 -32.12 -0.67 -19.29
CA SER A 275 -33.23 -0.40 -20.20
C SER A 275 -34.18 0.62 -19.57
N ALA A 276 -34.76 1.49 -20.38
CA ALA A 276 -35.83 2.39 -19.94
C ALA A 276 -37.19 1.77 -20.28
N SER A 277 -38.03 1.47 -19.30
CA SER A 277 -39.38 0.92 -19.53
C SER A 277 -40.43 1.99 -19.80
N ASP A 278 -40.24 3.18 -19.24
CA ASP A 278 -41.15 4.32 -19.37
C ASP A 278 -40.39 5.65 -19.27
N GLN A 279 -41.02 6.73 -19.73
CA GLN A 279 -40.51 8.09 -19.67
C GLN A 279 -41.63 9.06 -19.32
N VAL A 280 -41.39 9.93 -18.35
CA VAL A 280 -42.32 10.98 -17.93
C VAL A 280 -41.65 12.35 -17.90
N GLU A 281 -42.42 13.40 -18.21
CA GLU A 281 -42.03 14.79 -17.93
C GLU A 281 -42.54 15.19 -16.54
N GLY A 282 -41.63 15.61 -15.66
CA GLY A 282 -41.95 16.18 -14.36
C GLY A 282 -41.41 17.62 -14.21
N ASP A 283 -41.70 18.24 -13.07
CA ASP A 283 -41.25 19.61 -12.76
C ASP A 283 -39.71 19.72 -12.72
N ASP A 284 -39.02 18.63 -12.38
CA ASP A 284 -37.55 18.52 -12.33
C ASP A 284 -36.93 18.03 -13.66
N GLY A 285 -37.72 17.99 -14.73
CA GLY A 285 -37.31 17.52 -16.06
C GLY A 285 -37.71 16.08 -16.37
N THR A 286 -37.12 15.52 -17.42
CA THR A 286 -37.40 14.16 -17.88
C THR A 286 -36.90 13.11 -16.89
N GLN A 287 -37.76 12.15 -16.56
CA GLN A 287 -37.43 10.98 -15.75
C GLN A 287 -37.71 9.70 -16.54
N PHE A 288 -36.87 8.69 -16.33
CA PHE A 288 -37.01 7.37 -16.93
C PHE A 288 -37.27 6.35 -15.85
N ASN A 289 -38.22 5.45 -16.05
CA ASN A 289 -38.27 4.22 -15.26
C ASN A 289 -37.19 3.28 -15.78
N VAL A 290 -36.16 3.03 -14.97
CA VAL A 290 -34.96 2.29 -15.41
C VAL A 290 -34.93 0.90 -14.79
N LYS A 291 -34.61 -0.09 -15.62
CA LYS A 291 -34.28 -1.45 -15.18
C LYS A 291 -32.82 -1.75 -15.44
N THR A 292 -32.18 -2.51 -14.55
CA THR A 292 -30.77 -2.87 -14.65
C THR A 292 -30.53 -4.36 -14.41
N ILE A 293 -29.47 -4.89 -15.02
CA ILE A 293 -28.83 -6.15 -14.64
C ILE A 293 -27.38 -5.81 -14.34
N ILE A 294 -26.93 -6.15 -13.13
CA ILE A 294 -25.59 -5.86 -12.62
C ILE A 294 -24.89 -7.18 -12.32
N VAL A 295 -23.65 -7.30 -12.78
CA VAL A 295 -22.73 -8.37 -12.38
C VAL A 295 -21.46 -7.72 -11.83
N TYR A 296 -21.12 -8.03 -10.58
CA TYR A 296 -19.91 -7.55 -9.92
C TYR A 296 -18.67 -8.17 -10.55
N LYS A 297 -17.65 -7.33 -10.71
CA LYS A 297 -16.30 -7.76 -11.04
C LYS A 297 -15.59 -8.30 -9.80
N VAL A 298 -14.54 -9.07 -10.02
CA VAL A 298 -13.58 -9.44 -8.97
C VAL A 298 -12.95 -8.16 -8.44
N GLY A 299 -13.26 -7.83 -7.19
CA GLY A 299 -12.82 -6.59 -6.54
C GLY A 299 -11.43 -6.69 -5.92
N MET A 300 -10.85 -5.53 -5.60
CA MET A 300 -9.50 -5.45 -5.01
C MET A 300 -9.36 -6.25 -3.71
N SER A 301 -10.39 -6.28 -2.85
CA SER A 301 -10.35 -7.02 -1.59
C SER A 301 -10.13 -8.52 -1.79
N GLU A 302 -10.82 -9.14 -2.76
CA GLU A 302 -10.64 -10.56 -3.08
C GLU A 302 -9.26 -10.82 -3.70
N VAL A 303 -8.77 -9.90 -4.53
CA VAL A 303 -7.41 -10.00 -5.11
C VAL A 303 -6.36 -9.92 -4.00
N ILE A 304 -6.50 -8.99 -3.05
CA ILE A 304 -5.60 -8.85 -1.90
C ILE A 304 -5.65 -10.11 -1.04
N GLU A 305 -6.84 -10.61 -0.70
CA GLU A 305 -7.00 -11.83 0.10
C GLU A 305 -6.28 -13.03 -0.55
N ASN A 306 -6.53 -13.27 -1.84
CA ASN A 306 -5.91 -14.35 -2.58
C ASN A 306 -4.39 -14.17 -2.70
N PHE A 307 -3.92 -12.94 -2.95
CA PHE A 307 -2.49 -12.65 -3.03
C PHE A 307 -1.78 -12.83 -1.69
N THR A 308 -2.40 -12.36 -0.60
CA THR A 308 -1.91 -12.52 0.77
C THR A 308 -1.85 -13.99 1.16
N ALA A 309 -2.89 -14.77 0.87
CA ALA A 309 -2.92 -16.22 1.12
C ALA A 309 -1.82 -16.98 0.36
N ALA A 310 -1.46 -16.53 -0.84
CA ALA A 310 -0.37 -17.10 -1.63
C ALA A 310 1.04 -16.59 -1.22
N SER A 311 1.10 -15.54 -0.39
CA SER A 311 2.35 -14.87 -0.02
C SER A 311 3.03 -15.50 1.18
N LYS A 312 4.36 -15.44 1.22
CA LYS A 312 5.14 -15.81 2.41
C LYS A 312 5.30 -14.58 3.29
N ILE A 313 4.50 -14.53 4.35
CA ILE A 313 4.50 -13.43 5.32
C ILE A 313 5.10 -13.93 6.63
N TRP A 314 6.14 -13.26 7.10
CA TRP A 314 6.70 -13.45 8.43
C TRP A 314 6.48 -12.18 9.24
N ASN A 315 5.71 -12.26 10.32
CA ASN A 315 5.55 -11.18 11.28
C ASN A 315 6.46 -11.46 12.49
N PHE A 316 7.30 -10.49 12.84
CA PHE A 316 8.22 -10.55 13.98
C PHE A 316 7.80 -9.60 15.11
N LEU A 317 6.67 -8.89 14.98
CA LEU A 317 6.07 -8.18 16.10
C LEU A 317 5.67 -9.20 17.17
N LYS A 318 6.07 -8.92 18.40
CA LYS A 318 5.78 -9.74 19.56
C LYS A 318 4.98 -8.91 20.55
N ILE A 319 3.71 -9.29 20.70
CA ILE A 319 2.76 -8.72 21.66
C ILE A 319 2.98 -9.36 23.02
#